data_AF-A0A024QCS1-F1
#
_entry.id   AF-A0A024QCS1-F1
#
_cell.length_a   1.000
_cell.length_b   1.000
_cell.length_c   1.000
_cell.angle_alpha   90.00
_cell.angle_beta   90.00
_cell.angle_gamma   90.00
#
_symmetry.space_group_name_H-M   'P 1'
#
loop_
_entity.id
_entity.type
_entity.pdbx_description
1 polymer ?
#
loop_
_entity_poly.entity_id
_entity_poly.type
_entity_poly.pdbx_seq_one_letter_code
_entity_poly.pdbx_strand_id
1 'polypeptide(L)'
;MYLLVRRAEKNRKFITKLDMVKSLSKVYQLYLTDELPLGNVHILLDDFLWGWTEYNGKHKGCKWWSDRAYEQYANREKNKTKGLIHDHVVPRNVIRHEVLEMLYNKCSNEDLYKFLEENLIGCVITKEEDNMLRNLGLRDVLGSSLNSDTVWNRYETAKISITKVIW
;
A
#
# COMPACT_ATOMS: atom_id res chain seq x y z
N MET A 1 -10.78 10.20 3.04
CA MET A 1 -10.18 9.69 4.30
C MET A 1 -8.72 10.12 4.33
N TYR A 2 -8.22 10.59 5.48
CA TYR A 2 -7.17 11.60 5.66
C TYR A 2 -5.74 11.11 5.30
N LEU A 3 -4.96 11.81 4.46
CA LEU A 3 -4.14 13.01 4.77
C LEU A 3 -3.12 12.86 5.92
N LEU A 4 -2.46 11.71 6.08
CA LEU A 4 -1.26 11.65 6.95
C LEU A 4 0.01 12.11 6.23
N VAL A 5 0.15 11.80 4.94
CA VAL A 5 1.51 11.61 4.42
C VAL A 5 2.15 12.77 3.68
N ARG A 6 1.35 13.71 3.16
CA ARG A 6 1.91 14.86 2.46
C ARG A 6 1.84 16.12 3.30
N ARG A 7 2.56 16.08 4.42
CA ARG A 7 2.73 17.23 5.31
C ARG A 7 4.18 17.66 5.27
N ALA A 8 4.43 18.97 5.30
CA ALA A 8 5.79 19.46 5.50
C ALA A 8 6.33 18.92 6.82
N GLU A 9 7.63 18.63 6.91
CA GLU A 9 8.27 18.08 8.13
C GLU A 9 8.00 18.94 9.38
N LYS A 10 7.86 20.26 9.18
CA LYS A 10 7.51 21.22 10.25
C LYS A 10 6.08 21.09 10.77
N ASN A 11 5.24 20.29 10.12
CA ASN A 11 3.85 20.06 10.54
C ASN A 11 3.85 19.04 11.68
N ARG A 12 3.22 19.38 12.81
CA ARG A 12 3.09 18.48 13.98
C ARG A 12 2.44 17.12 13.73
N LYS A 13 1.78 16.94 12.58
CA LYS A 13 1.14 15.69 12.16
C LYS A 13 1.96 14.93 11.10
N PHE A 14 3.17 15.41 10.78
CA PHE A 14 4.11 14.70 9.92
C PHE A 14 4.53 13.40 10.61
N ILE A 15 4.61 12.34 9.83
CA ILE A 15 4.97 11.00 10.30
C ILE A 15 5.81 10.34 9.22
N THR A 16 6.99 9.82 9.58
CA THR A 16 7.81 9.05 8.64
C THR A 16 7.30 7.62 8.52
N LYS A 17 7.73 6.88 7.48
CA LYS A 17 7.46 5.43 7.40
C LYS A 17 7.97 4.67 8.62
N LEU A 18 9.12 5.06 9.18
CA LEU A 18 9.66 4.47 10.40
C LEU A 18 8.76 4.76 11.62
N ASP A 19 8.22 5.97 11.72
CA ASP A 19 7.29 6.32 12.80
C ASP A 19 5.98 5.54 12.68
N MET A 20 5.50 5.25 11.46
CA MET A 20 4.36 4.35 11.24
C MET A 20 4.63 2.96 11.81
N VAL A 21 5.78 2.36 11.47
CA VAL A 21 6.18 1.04 11.99
C VAL A 21 6.26 1.05 13.52
N LYS A 22 6.98 2.03 14.10
CA LYS A 22 7.10 2.16 15.57
C LYS A 22 5.74 2.32 16.25
N SER A 23 4.86 3.12 15.67
CA SER A 23 3.51 3.36 16.20
C SER A 23 2.68 2.07 16.17
N LEU A 24 2.75 1.32 15.06
CA LEU A 24 2.03 0.06 14.93
C LEU A 24 2.52 -0.98 15.95
N SER A 25 3.83 -1.17 16.06
CA SER A 25 4.43 -2.06 17.07
C SER A 25 4.02 -1.66 18.49
N LYS A 26 4.06 -0.36 18.81
CA LYS A 26 3.66 0.12 20.15
C LYS A 26 2.17 -0.13 20.42
N VAL A 27 1.29 0.14 19.46
CA VAL A 27 -0.16 -0.12 19.62
C VAL A 27 -0.44 -1.62 19.75
N TYR A 28 0.30 -2.47 19.04
CA TYR A 28 0.19 -3.92 19.20
C TYR A 28 0.64 -4.38 20.60
N GLN A 29 1.71 -3.80 21.15
CA GLN A 29 2.13 -4.12 22.53
C GLN A 29 1.07 -3.71 23.57
N LEU A 30 0.43 -2.55 23.40
CA LEU A 30 -0.68 -2.12 24.26
C LEU A 30 -1.89 -3.08 24.15
N TYR A 31 -2.10 -3.67 22.98
CA TYR A 31 -3.08 -4.74 22.83
C TYR A 31 -2.70 -6.00 23.61
N LEU A 32 -1.44 -6.42 23.56
CA LEU A 32 -0.96 -7.59 24.31
C LEU A 32 -1.04 -7.41 25.83
N THR A 33 -1.01 -6.16 26.33
CA THR A 33 -1.16 -5.83 27.75
C THR A 33 -2.61 -5.50 28.15
N ASP A 34 -3.59 -5.73 27.26
CA ASP A 34 -5.02 -5.42 27.47
C ASP A 34 -5.30 -3.93 27.77
N GLU A 35 -4.37 -3.05 27.40
CA GLU A 35 -4.53 -1.59 27.53
C GLU A 35 -5.34 -1.01 26.36
N LEU A 36 -5.39 -1.72 25.22
CA LEU A 36 -6.16 -1.34 24.04
C LEU A 36 -6.82 -2.57 23.39
N PRO A 37 -8.04 -2.45 22.84
CA PRO A 37 -8.66 -3.53 22.09
C PRO A 37 -7.97 -3.73 20.74
N LEU A 38 -8.00 -4.96 20.21
CA LEU A 38 -7.44 -5.32 18.90
C LEU A 38 -7.97 -4.43 17.76
N GLY A 39 -9.20 -3.92 17.89
CA GLY A 39 -9.79 -2.97 16.92
C GLY A 39 -8.91 -1.75 16.65
N ASN A 40 -8.19 -1.24 17.66
CA ASN A 40 -7.30 -0.09 17.50
C ASN A 40 -6.08 -0.42 16.61
N VAL A 41 -5.57 -1.65 16.69
CA VAL A 41 -4.51 -2.14 15.79
C VAL A 41 -5.02 -2.13 14.35
N HIS A 42 -6.22 -2.67 14.12
CA HIS A 42 -6.80 -2.74 12.77
C HIS A 42 -7.07 -1.36 12.16
N ILE A 43 -7.59 -0.42 12.96
CA ILE A 43 -7.84 0.96 12.52
C ILE A 43 -6.53 1.64 12.11
N LEU A 44 -5.51 1.56 12.96
CA LEU A 44 -4.21 2.16 12.69
C LEU A 44 -3.55 1.54 11.45
N LEU A 45 -3.58 0.21 11.36
CA LEU A 45 -3.01 -0.52 10.25
C LEU A 45 -3.69 -0.14 8.94
N ASP A 46 -5.03 -0.06 8.88
CA ASP A 46 -5.73 0.31 7.64
C ASP A 46 -5.32 1.68 7.09
N ASP A 47 -5.21 2.67 7.98
CA ASP A 47 -4.75 4.02 7.63
C ASP A 47 -3.27 4.03 7.21
N PHE A 48 -2.40 3.28 7.89
CA PHE A 48 -0.99 3.17 7.54
C PHE A 48 -0.75 2.46 6.22
N LEU A 49 -1.56 1.46 5.85
CA LEU A 49 -1.40 0.79 4.55
C LEU A 49 -1.62 1.76 3.38
N TRP A 50 -2.58 2.68 3.49
CA TRP A 50 -2.73 3.77 2.53
C TRP A 50 -1.62 4.80 2.64
N GLY A 51 -1.29 5.17 3.88
CA GLY A 51 -0.27 6.17 4.15
C GLY A 51 1.08 5.78 3.54
N TRP A 52 1.46 4.51 3.64
CA TRP A 52 2.72 4.00 3.14
C TRP A 52 2.86 4.13 1.62
N THR A 53 1.85 3.72 0.87
CA THR A 53 1.91 3.70 -0.61
C THR A 53 1.70 5.08 -1.22
N GLU A 54 0.98 5.96 -0.53
CA GLU A 54 0.77 7.35 -0.94
C GLU A 54 1.82 8.31 -0.38
N TYR A 55 2.88 7.81 0.27
CA TYR A 55 3.84 8.63 1.03
C TYR A 55 4.44 9.78 0.22
N ASN A 56 4.91 9.47 -0.99
CA ASN A 56 5.47 10.47 -1.90
C ASN A 56 4.41 11.18 -2.77
N GLY A 57 3.14 10.81 -2.62
CA GLY A 57 2.00 11.31 -3.38
C GLY A 57 1.21 10.20 -4.08
N LYS A 58 -0.12 10.30 -4.03
CA LYS A 58 -1.05 9.28 -4.55
C LYS A 58 -0.85 8.93 -6.03
N HIS A 59 -0.60 9.92 -6.89
CA HIS A 59 -0.34 9.69 -8.32
C HIS A 59 1.06 10.19 -8.67
N LYS A 60 1.24 11.51 -8.73
CA LYS A 60 2.56 12.13 -8.83
C LYS A 60 3.32 11.88 -7.53
N GLY A 61 4.31 11.00 -7.58
CA GLY A 61 5.01 10.44 -6.41
C GLY A 61 4.94 8.91 -6.31
N CYS A 62 3.93 8.28 -6.91
CA CYS A 62 3.85 6.84 -7.02
C CYS A 62 4.79 6.37 -8.15
N LYS A 63 5.74 5.49 -7.82
CA LYS A 63 6.80 5.05 -8.71
C LYS A 63 6.33 4.07 -9.78
N TRP A 64 5.30 3.28 -9.52
CA TRP A 64 4.86 2.22 -10.41
C TRP A 64 3.52 2.55 -11.05
N TRP A 65 3.43 2.29 -12.35
CA TRP A 65 2.27 2.62 -13.17
C TRP A 65 2.04 1.50 -14.18
N SER A 66 0.78 1.19 -14.50
CA SER A 66 0.51 0.45 -15.73
C SER A 66 0.84 1.32 -16.95
N ASP A 67 1.27 0.70 -18.03
CA ASP A 67 1.61 1.42 -19.27
C ASP A 67 0.42 2.27 -19.76
N ARG A 68 -0.78 1.69 -19.69
CA ARG A 68 -2.04 2.35 -20.07
C ARG A 68 -2.38 3.53 -19.16
N ALA A 69 -2.17 3.39 -17.85
CA ALA A 69 -2.40 4.47 -16.90
C ALA A 69 -1.42 5.62 -17.13
N TYR A 70 -0.16 5.31 -17.40
CA TYR A 70 0.86 6.31 -17.66
C TYR A 70 0.59 7.07 -18.97
N GLU A 71 0.26 6.36 -20.05
CA GLU A 71 -0.14 6.95 -21.33
C GLU A 71 -1.35 7.89 -21.15
N GLN A 72 -2.38 7.42 -20.45
CA GLN A 72 -3.56 8.22 -20.13
C GLN A 72 -3.21 9.50 -19.36
N TYR A 73 -2.28 9.42 -18.41
CA TYR A 73 -1.83 10.57 -17.61
C TYR A 73 -1.00 11.56 -18.43
N ALA A 74 -0.10 11.05 -19.29
CA ALA A 74 0.80 11.85 -20.10
C ALA A 74 0.04 12.65 -21.17
N ASN A 75 -0.92 12.01 -21.85
CA ASN A 75 -1.61 12.57 -23.02
C ASN A 75 -2.79 13.49 -22.69
N ARG A 76 -3.28 13.51 -21.44
CA ARG A 76 -4.43 14.35 -21.07
C ARG A 76 -4.01 15.78 -20.73
N GLU A 77 -4.65 16.77 -21.36
CA GLU A 77 -4.38 18.18 -21.03
C GLU A 77 -5.04 18.63 -19.71
N LYS A 78 -6.23 18.12 -19.40
CA LYS A 78 -7.02 18.47 -18.21
C LYS A 78 -7.44 17.22 -17.44
N ASN A 79 -7.58 17.35 -16.12
CA ASN A 79 -8.00 16.26 -15.23
C ASN A 79 -7.18 14.97 -15.43
N LYS A 80 -5.84 15.11 -15.47
CA LYS A 80 -4.89 14.04 -15.79
C LYS A 80 -5.13 12.73 -15.02
N THR A 81 -5.64 12.83 -13.78
CA THR A 81 -5.86 11.67 -12.90
C THR A 81 -7.27 11.09 -12.94
N LYS A 82 -8.20 11.66 -13.73
CA LYS A 82 -9.58 11.16 -13.79
C LYS A 82 -9.60 9.70 -14.25
N GLY A 83 -10.27 8.81 -13.53
CA GLY A 83 -10.31 7.38 -13.91
C GLY A 83 -8.97 6.64 -13.77
N LEU A 84 -8.00 7.23 -13.07
CA LEU A 84 -6.85 6.49 -12.55
C LEU A 84 -7.16 6.04 -11.13
N ILE A 85 -6.62 4.87 -10.77
CA ILE A 85 -6.77 4.23 -9.47
C ILE A 85 -5.37 4.04 -8.90
N HIS A 86 -5.18 4.41 -7.63
CA HIS A 86 -4.01 3.99 -6.86
C HIS A 86 -4.37 2.65 -6.21
N ASP A 87 -3.77 1.58 -6.72
CA ASP A 87 -3.98 0.22 -6.25
C ASP A 87 -2.79 -0.27 -5.41
N HIS A 88 -3.07 -1.21 -4.52
CA HIS A 88 -2.06 -1.95 -3.79
C HIS A 88 -1.72 -3.21 -4.57
N VAL A 89 -0.46 -3.32 -5.02
CA VAL A 89 0.03 -4.42 -5.86
C VAL A 89 -0.23 -5.77 -5.18
N VAL A 90 0.17 -5.87 -3.90
CA VAL A 90 -0.29 -6.93 -3.00
C VAL A 90 -1.54 -6.43 -2.27
N PRO A 91 -2.67 -7.17 -2.27
CA PRO A 91 -3.88 -6.70 -1.64
C PRO A 91 -3.69 -6.43 -0.14
N ARG A 92 -4.28 -5.33 0.35
CA ARG A 92 -4.15 -4.91 1.75
C ARG A 92 -4.54 -5.99 2.76
N ASN A 93 -5.48 -6.87 2.43
CA ASN A 93 -5.89 -7.97 3.32
C ASN A 93 -4.77 -9.00 3.51
N VAL A 94 -3.99 -9.28 2.46
CA VAL A 94 -2.80 -10.16 2.53
C VAL A 94 -1.73 -9.49 3.39
N ILE A 95 -1.38 -8.23 3.11
CA ILE A 95 -0.40 -7.49 3.90
C ILE A 95 -0.83 -7.40 5.37
N ARG A 96 -2.12 -7.17 5.66
CA ARG A 96 -2.63 -7.11 7.04
C ARG A 96 -2.41 -8.42 7.79
N HIS A 97 -2.65 -9.55 7.13
CA HIS A 97 -2.46 -10.87 7.73
C HIS A 97 -0.99 -11.09 8.11
N GLU A 98 -0.09 -10.90 7.16
CA GLU A 98 1.36 -11.04 7.34
C GLU A 98 1.89 -10.13 8.45
N VAL A 99 1.47 -8.85 8.47
CA VAL A 99 1.88 -7.89 9.50
C VAL A 99 1.45 -8.34 10.89
N LEU A 100 0.21 -8.83 11.05
CA LEU A 100 -0.27 -9.30 12.34
C LEU A 100 0.46 -10.57 12.80
N GLU A 101 0.80 -11.47 11.87
CA GLU A 101 1.61 -12.64 12.15
C GLU A 101 3.04 -12.27 12.57
N MET A 102 3.69 -11.36 11.85
CA MET A 102 5.02 -10.85 12.20
C MET A 102 5.04 -10.20 13.59
N LEU A 103 4.02 -9.39 13.92
CA LEU A 103 3.89 -8.75 15.23
C LEU A 103 3.66 -9.76 16.34
N TYR A 104 2.80 -10.78 16.11
CA TYR A 104 2.58 -11.89 17.04
C TYR A 104 3.89 -12.64 17.33
N ASN A 105 4.68 -12.88 16.29
CA ASN A 105 5.99 -13.52 16.37
C ASN A 105 7.11 -12.60 16.87
N LYS A 106 6.77 -11.40 17.38
CA LYS A 106 7.70 -10.43 17.97
C LYS A 106 8.83 -10.00 17.02
N CYS A 107 8.52 -9.79 15.75
CA CYS A 107 9.48 -9.25 14.79
C CYS A 107 10.07 -7.90 15.26
N SER A 108 11.26 -7.57 14.77
CA SER A 108 11.82 -6.24 15.00
C SER A 108 11.09 -5.17 14.16
N ASN A 109 11.26 -3.89 14.52
CA ASN A 109 10.75 -2.80 13.70
C ASN A 109 11.48 -2.76 12.34
N GLU A 110 12.75 -3.14 12.32
CA GLU A 110 13.59 -3.20 11.13
C GLU A 110 13.07 -4.25 10.14
N ASP A 111 12.71 -5.44 10.64
CA ASP A 111 12.11 -6.50 9.83
C ASP A 111 10.76 -6.10 9.28
N LEU A 112 9.89 -5.51 10.12
CA LEU A 112 8.58 -5.03 9.70
C LEU A 112 8.70 -3.91 8.66
N TYR A 113 9.63 -2.98 8.85
CA TYR A 113 9.90 -1.93 7.87
C TYR A 113 10.35 -2.51 6.54
N LYS A 114 11.29 -3.45 6.56
CA LYS A 114 11.81 -4.10 5.35
C LYS A 114 10.69 -4.84 4.62
N PHE A 115 9.89 -5.62 5.34
CA PHE A 115 8.73 -6.32 4.78
C PHE A 115 7.76 -5.36 4.07
N LEU A 116 7.39 -4.25 4.72
CA LEU A 116 6.49 -3.27 4.12
C LEU A 116 7.13 -2.55 2.93
N GLU A 117 8.42 -2.27 2.94
CA GLU A 117 9.10 -1.62 1.81
C GLU A 117 9.15 -2.54 0.59
N GLU A 118 9.31 -3.84 0.80
CA GLU A 118 9.39 -4.85 -0.26
C GLU A 118 8.02 -5.29 -0.80
N ASN A 119 6.98 -5.32 0.05
CA ASN A 119 5.70 -5.94 -0.30
C ASN A 119 4.52 -4.96 -0.35
N LEU A 120 4.55 -3.85 0.41
CA LEU A 120 3.48 -2.85 0.41
C LEU A 120 3.74 -1.79 -0.67
N ILE A 121 3.53 -2.19 -1.92
CA ILE A 121 3.80 -1.37 -3.11
C ILE A 121 2.49 -0.76 -3.63
N GLY A 122 2.50 0.56 -3.86
CA GLY A 122 1.46 1.24 -4.61
C GLY A 122 1.76 1.24 -6.10
N CYS A 123 0.73 1.05 -6.93
CA CYS A 123 0.82 1.19 -8.38
C CYS A 123 -0.42 1.93 -8.91
N VAL A 124 -0.22 2.84 -9.86
CA VAL A 124 -1.33 3.50 -10.54
C VAL A 124 -1.78 2.69 -11.74
N ILE A 125 -3.07 2.36 -11.78
CA ILE A 125 -3.71 1.62 -12.86
C ILE A 125 -4.93 2.41 -13.39
N THR A 126 -5.46 2.00 -14.52
CA THR A 126 -6.72 2.54 -15.06
C THR A 126 -7.93 1.95 -14.33
N LYS A 127 -9.08 2.64 -14.38
CA LYS A 127 -10.34 2.10 -13.86
C LYS A 127 -10.74 0.80 -14.57
N GLU A 128 -10.40 0.66 -15.84
CA GLU A 128 -10.65 -0.53 -16.65
C GLU A 128 -9.82 -1.72 -16.15
N GLU A 129 -8.56 -1.50 -15.77
CA GLU A 129 -7.69 -2.51 -15.17
C GLU A 129 -8.15 -2.90 -13.75
N ASP A 130 -8.57 -1.94 -12.92
CA ASP A 130 -9.20 -2.24 -11.61
C ASP A 130 -10.45 -3.13 -11.77
N ASN A 131 -11.30 -2.83 -12.75
CA ASN A 131 -12.46 -3.66 -13.06
C ASN A 131 -12.06 -5.05 -13.56
N MET A 132 -10.98 -5.16 -14.35
CA MET A 132 -10.46 -6.44 -14.81
C MET A 132 -10.01 -7.31 -13.64
N LEU A 133 -9.23 -6.76 -12.71
CA LEU A 133 -8.81 -7.45 -11.49
C LEU A 133 -10.03 -7.92 -10.67
N ARG A 134 -11.06 -7.08 -10.55
CA ARG A 134 -12.31 -7.45 -9.88
C ARG A 134 -13.04 -8.60 -10.58
N ASN A 135 -13.14 -8.58 -11.90
CA ASN A 135 -13.84 -9.60 -12.68
C ASN A 135 -13.10 -10.95 -12.67
N LEU A 136 -11.77 -10.93 -12.52
CA LEU A 136 -10.95 -12.13 -12.34
C LEU A 136 -10.99 -12.66 -10.89
N GLY A 137 -11.69 -11.98 -9.98
CA GLY A 137 -11.71 -12.33 -8.56
C GLY A 137 -10.41 -12.01 -7.81
N LEU A 138 -9.52 -11.22 -8.40
CA LEU A 138 -8.18 -10.90 -7.89
C LEU A 138 -8.11 -9.61 -7.07
N ARG A 139 -9.24 -8.91 -6.87
CA ARG A 139 -9.27 -7.59 -6.20
C ARG A 139 -8.73 -7.62 -4.77
N ASP A 140 -9.03 -8.66 -4.02
CA ASP A 140 -8.73 -8.74 -2.58
C ASP A 140 -7.85 -9.94 -2.22
N VAL A 141 -7.39 -10.69 -3.22
CA VAL A 141 -6.55 -11.89 -3.07
C VAL A 141 -5.33 -11.80 -4.00
N LEU A 142 -4.20 -12.38 -3.59
CA LEU A 142 -2.98 -12.40 -4.40
C LEU A 142 -3.01 -13.48 -5.49
N GLY A 143 -3.72 -14.57 -5.27
CA GLY A 143 -3.72 -15.76 -6.13
C GLY A 143 -2.61 -16.77 -5.82
N SER A 144 -1.76 -16.49 -4.84
CA SER A 144 -0.69 -17.37 -4.34
C SER A 144 -0.29 -16.98 -2.92
N SER A 145 0.60 -17.76 -2.30
CA SER A 145 1.37 -17.30 -1.14
C SER A 145 2.25 -16.10 -1.52
N LEU A 146 2.47 -15.18 -0.58
CA LEU A 146 3.33 -14.02 -0.77
C LEU A 146 4.82 -14.40 -0.61
N ASN A 147 5.62 -14.01 -1.59
CA ASN A 147 7.09 -14.06 -1.59
C ASN A 147 7.61 -13.08 -2.66
N SER A 148 8.94 -12.98 -2.81
CA SER A 148 9.58 -12.05 -3.76
C SER A 148 9.10 -12.20 -5.20
N ASP A 149 8.76 -13.42 -5.61
CA ASP A 149 8.43 -13.75 -7.00
C ASP A 149 6.94 -13.58 -7.30
N THR A 150 6.12 -13.41 -6.27
CA THR A 150 4.65 -13.38 -6.37
C THR A 150 4.06 -12.02 -6.07
N VAL A 151 4.87 -11.02 -5.71
CA VAL A 151 4.41 -9.64 -5.44
C VAL A 151 3.49 -9.13 -6.56
N TRP A 152 3.86 -9.38 -7.82
CA TRP A 152 3.14 -8.89 -9.00
C TRP A 152 2.13 -9.89 -9.60
N ASN A 153 1.88 -11.02 -8.94
CA ASN A 153 1.13 -12.16 -9.50
C ASN A 153 -0.27 -11.76 -10.04
N ARG A 154 -0.99 -10.87 -9.34
CA ARG A 154 -2.27 -10.33 -9.81
C ARG A 154 -2.18 -9.68 -11.18
N TYR A 155 -1.15 -8.88 -11.38
CA TYR A 155 -0.96 -8.08 -12.58
C TYR A 155 -0.46 -8.96 -13.73
N GLU A 156 0.42 -9.92 -13.42
CA GLU A 156 0.86 -10.94 -14.38
C GLU A 156 -0.33 -11.78 -14.88
N THR A 157 -1.18 -12.24 -13.96
CA THR A 157 -2.41 -12.99 -14.29
C THR A 157 -3.37 -12.16 -15.13
N ALA A 158 -3.55 -10.88 -14.79
CA ALA A 158 -4.40 -9.95 -15.53
C ALA A 158 -3.73 -9.38 -16.80
N LYS A 159 -2.48 -9.75 -17.10
CA LYS A 159 -1.68 -9.23 -18.22
C LYS A 159 -1.58 -7.70 -18.23
N ILE A 160 -1.41 -7.10 -17.05
CA ILE A 160 -1.20 -5.66 -16.88
C ILE A 160 0.31 -5.40 -16.92
N SER A 161 0.78 -4.75 -17.99
CA SER A 161 2.18 -4.33 -18.12
C SER A 161 2.47 -3.12 -17.24
N ILE A 162 3.62 -3.15 -16.54
CA ILE A 162 4.01 -2.15 -15.56
C ILE A 162 5.31 -1.46 -15.97
N THR A 163 5.34 -0.14 -15.79
CA THR A 163 6.52 0.69 -15.95
C THR A 163 6.86 1.45 -14.66
N LYS A 164 8.15 1.78 -14.53
CA LYS A 164 8.68 2.57 -13.44
C LYS A 164 8.81 4.02 -13.89
N VAL A 165 8.10 4.92 -13.23
CA VAL A 165 8.14 6.36 -13.48
C VAL A 165 9.07 7.05 -12.48
N ILE A 166 9.90 7.97 -13.00
CA ILE A 166 10.76 8.86 -12.20
C ILE A 166 10.11 10.25 -12.23
N TRP A 167 9.92 10.85 -11.06
CA TRP A 167 9.20 12.12 -10.87
C TRP A 167 10.10 13.29 -10.57
#